data_AF-A0A3D2P6I2-F1
#
_entry.id   AF-A0A3D2P6I2-F1
#
_cell.length_a   1.000
_cell.length_b   1.000
_cell.length_c   1.000
_cell.angle_alpha   90.00
_cell.angle_beta   90.00
_cell.angle_gamma   90.00
#
_symmetry.space_group_name_H-M   'P 1'
#
loop_
_entity.id
_entity.type
_entity.pdbx_description
1 polymer ?
#
loop_
_entity_poly.entity_id
_entity_poly.type
_entity_poly.pdbx_seq_one_letter_code
_entity_poly.pdbx_strand_id
1 'polypeptide(L)'
;MISENSYFLLRSIIAKNEINYAEIYSEDLRFLHLFYEDRRIEPIISEENKGYGLRLFRRTNNTTPEVLYISTNEEEKIKSLAEKVLKDKISTSAQGAVLPKIEEFIHPIKLSPSEIPLEEKINLLKNTEISVRKMSNEIAQVSLHYGEKKKKISFVNTEEVSYIEERQYIIFSLDVVAKRGEM
;
A
#
# COMPACT_ATOMS: atom_id res chain seq x y z
N MET A 1 -8.13 -7.94 -5.38
CA MET A 1 -9.15 -6.94 -5.70
C MET A 1 -10.36 -7.24 -4.85
N ILE A 2 -11.00 -6.22 -4.29
CA ILE A 2 -12.23 -6.34 -3.52
C ILE A 2 -13.29 -7.04 -4.36
N SER A 3 -13.79 -8.17 -3.85
CA SER A 3 -14.89 -8.91 -4.48
C SER A 3 -16.25 -8.19 -4.32
N GLU A 4 -17.22 -8.52 -5.18
CA GLU A 4 -18.61 -8.06 -5.04
C GLU A 4 -19.20 -8.36 -3.64
N ASN A 5 -18.75 -9.48 -3.04
CA ASN A 5 -19.12 -9.89 -1.69
C ASN A 5 -18.77 -8.85 -0.61
N SER A 6 -17.74 -8.04 -0.85
CA SER A 6 -17.31 -7.00 0.08
C SER A 6 -18.33 -5.87 0.19
N TYR A 7 -18.95 -5.46 -0.92
CA TYR A 7 -19.99 -4.44 -0.88
C TYR A 7 -21.23 -4.95 -0.13
N PHE A 8 -21.66 -6.19 -0.40
CA PHE A 8 -22.79 -6.78 0.31
C PHE A 8 -22.53 -6.97 1.81
N LEU A 9 -21.29 -7.29 2.19
CA LEU A 9 -20.85 -7.30 3.58
C LEU A 9 -21.07 -5.93 4.24
N LEU A 10 -20.63 -4.85 3.60
CA LEU A 10 -20.83 -3.48 4.10
C LEU A 10 -22.32 -3.15 4.28
N ARG A 11 -23.16 -3.50 3.29
CA ARG A 11 -24.61 -3.28 3.35
C ARG A 11 -25.26 -4.04 4.50
N SER A 12 -24.84 -5.29 4.75
CA SER A 12 -25.34 -6.05 5.88
C SER A 12 -24.90 -5.47 7.23
N ILE A 13 -23.70 -4.88 7.32
CA ILE A 13 -23.20 -4.28 8.56
C ILE A 13 -24.08 -3.08 8.93
N ILE A 14 -24.26 -2.12 8.01
CA ILE A 14 -25.03 -0.89 8.29
C ILE A 14 -26.51 -1.16 8.53
N ALA A 15 -27.09 -2.20 7.92
CA ALA A 15 -28.51 -2.51 8.07
C ALA A 15 -28.87 -3.06 9.45
N LYS A 16 -27.91 -3.67 10.15
CA LYS A 16 -28.15 -4.39 11.42
C LYS A 16 -27.53 -3.71 12.64
N ASN A 17 -26.60 -2.79 12.42
CA ASN A 17 -25.79 -2.20 13.48
C ASN A 17 -25.98 -0.68 13.48
N GLU A 18 -25.64 -0.02 14.59
CA GLU A 18 -25.63 1.45 14.69
C GLU A 18 -24.44 2.09 13.93
N ILE A 19 -24.10 1.53 12.78
CA ILE A 19 -23.05 1.97 11.87
C ILE A 19 -23.68 2.83 10.78
N ASN A 20 -23.23 4.06 10.67
CA ASN A 20 -23.72 5.02 9.67
C ASN A 20 -22.84 5.07 8.42
N TYR A 21 -21.57 4.69 8.56
CA TYR A 21 -20.65 4.58 7.43
C TYR A 21 -19.72 3.39 7.61
N ALA A 22 -19.46 2.67 6.53
CA ALA A 22 -18.46 1.62 6.50
C ALA A 22 -17.73 1.59 5.16
N GLU A 23 -16.47 1.19 5.18
CA GLU A 23 -15.64 1.05 3.99
C GLU A 23 -14.72 -0.16 4.09
N ILE A 24 -14.42 -0.75 2.94
CA ILE A 24 -13.35 -1.72 2.78
C ILE A 24 -12.32 -1.11 1.85
N TYR A 25 -11.07 -1.15 2.30
CA TYR A 25 -9.89 -0.81 1.55
C TYR A 25 -9.04 -2.07 1.41
N SER A 26 -8.54 -2.35 0.22
CA SER A 26 -7.55 -3.39 0.03
C SER A 26 -6.37 -2.88 -0.77
N GLU A 27 -5.19 -3.40 -0.46
CA GLU A 27 -3.97 -3.11 -1.21
C GLU A 27 -3.20 -4.38 -1.56
N ASP A 28 -2.61 -4.36 -2.75
CA ASP A 28 -1.60 -5.31 -3.21
C ASP A 28 -0.34 -4.50 -3.54
N LEU A 29 0.71 -4.78 -2.80
CA LEU A 29 1.97 -4.05 -2.79
C LEU A 29 3.07 -4.96 -3.29
N ARG A 30 3.85 -4.47 -4.24
CA ARG A 30 5.12 -5.08 -4.63
C ARG A 30 6.20 -4.03 -4.54
N PHE A 31 7.32 -4.34 -3.90
CA PHE A 31 8.43 -3.42 -3.83
C PHE A 31 9.77 -4.12 -4.01
N LEU A 32 10.71 -3.35 -4.54
CA LEU A 32 12.11 -3.71 -4.68
C LEU A 32 12.93 -2.58 -4.08
N HIS A 33 13.85 -2.93 -3.19
CA HIS A 33 14.85 -2.01 -2.65
C HIS A 33 16.25 -2.55 -2.91
N LEU A 34 17.09 -1.67 -3.44
CA LEU A 34 18.50 -1.88 -3.66
C LEU A 34 19.25 -0.83 -2.85
N PHE A 35 20.09 -1.29 -1.94
CA PHE A 35 21.01 -0.44 -1.19
C PHE A 35 22.43 -0.71 -1.69
N TYR A 36 23.17 0.36 -1.93
CA TYR A 36 24.57 0.29 -2.32
C TYR A 36 25.39 1.06 -1.29
N GLU A 37 26.16 0.32 -0.52
CA GLU A 37 27.02 0.82 0.56
C GLU A 37 28.34 0.06 0.51
N ASP A 38 29.42 0.64 1.01
CA ASP A 38 30.75 0.01 1.06
C ASP A 38 31.19 -0.62 -0.28
N ARG A 39 30.84 0.05 -1.39
CA ARG A 39 31.16 -0.36 -2.77
C ARG A 39 30.56 -1.70 -3.21
N ARG A 40 29.46 -2.11 -2.59
CA ARG A 40 28.73 -3.34 -2.94
C ARG A 40 27.23 -3.13 -2.85
N ILE A 41 26.50 -4.05 -3.47
CA ILE A 41 25.07 -4.17 -3.26
C ILE A 41 24.85 -4.94 -1.96
N GLU A 42 24.09 -4.36 -1.05
CA GLU A 42 23.56 -5.04 0.12
C GLU A 42 22.46 -6.05 -0.30
N PRO A 43 22.03 -6.97 0.58
CA PRO A 43 20.99 -7.94 0.23
C PRO A 43 19.75 -7.29 -0.39
N ILE A 44 19.36 -7.77 -1.57
CA ILE A 44 18.23 -7.25 -2.32
C ILE A 44 16.94 -7.57 -1.58
N ILE A 45 16.13 -6.55 -1.31
CA ILE A 45 14.83 -6.72 -0.66
C ILE A 45 13.76 -6.67 -1.75
N SER A 46 13.01 -7.76 -1.90
CA SER A 46 11.90 -7.88 -2.82
C SER A 46 10.75 -8.60 -2.13
N GLU A 47 9.62 -7.91 -1.95
CA GLU A 47 8.48 -8.46 -1.23
C GLU A 47 7.17 -8.14 -1.92
N GLU A 48 6.21 -9.05 -1.72
CA GLU A 48 4.80 -8.84 -2.05
C GLU A 48 3.99 -8.84 -0.76
N ASN A 49 3.10 -7.86 -0.60
CA ASN A 49 2.24 -7.75 0.57
C ASN A 49 0.81 -7.48 0.13
N LYS A 50 -0.15 -8.09 0.82
CA LYS A 50 -1.58 -7.87 0.63
C LYS A 50 -2.21 -7.50 1.94
N GLY A 51 -3.06 -6.49 1.92
CA GLY A 51 -3.74 -6.00 3.09
C GLY A 51 -5.19 -5.68 2.77
N TYR A 52 -6.07 -5.97 3.72
CA TYR A 52 -7.47 -5.62 3.70
C TYR A 52 -7.80 -4.94 5.03
N GLY A 53 -8.46 -3.79 4.93
CA GLY A 53 -8.93 -3.00 6.05
C GLY A 53 -10.43 -2.77 5.93
N LEU A 54 -11.16 -3.01 7.02
CA LEU A 54 -12.55 -2.62 7.20
C LEU A 54 -12.59 -1.52 8.26
N ARG A 55 -13.15 -0.36 7.90
CA ARG A 55 -13.35 0.77 8.81
C ARG A 55 -14.84 1.02 8.99
N LEU A 56 -15.29 1.08 10.24
CA LEU A 56 -16.70 1.27 10.60
C LEU A 56 -16.84 2.53 11.46
N PHE A 57 -17.82 3.37 11.15
CA PHE A 57 -18.16 4.56 11.93
C PHE A 57 -19.48 4.33 12.64
N ARG A 58 -19.40 4.28 13.96
CA ARG A 58 -20.53 4.13 14.86
C ARG A 58 -20.88 5.48 15.45
N ARG A 59 -22.14 5.89 15.28
CA ARG A 59 -22.68 7.10 15.92
C ARG A 59 -24.10 6.79 16.36
N THR A 60 -24.31 6.87 17.67
CA THR A 60 -25.62 6.82 18.28
C THR A 60 -25.95 8.22 18.81
N ASN A 61 -27.23 8.55 18.97
CA ASN A 61 -27.63 9.87 19.46
C ASN A 61 -27.14 10.17 20.90
N ASN A 62 -26.70 9.15 21.64
CA ASN A 62 -26.39 9.22 23.07
C ASN A 62 -24.95 8.81 23.41
N THR A 63 -24.08 8.57 22.42
CA THR A 63 -22.69 8.17 22.66
C THR A 63 -21.70 8.97 21.82
N THR A 64 -20.47 9.06 22.31
CA THR A 64 -19.34 9.58 21.54
C THR A 64 -19.21 8.79 20.23
N PRO A 65 -18.99 9.46 19.08
CA PRO A 65 -18.65 8.78 17.84
C PRO A 65 -17.45 7.87 18.03
N GLU A 66 -17.53 6.67 17.49
CA GLU A 66 -16.48 5.67 17.58
C GLU A 66 -16.12 5.16 16.19
N VAL A 67 -14.83 4.93 15.96
CA VAL A 67 -14.30 4.33 14.74
C VAL A 67 -13.68 2.99 15.08
N LEU A 68 -14.16 1.93 14.44
CA LEU A 68 -13.62 0.58 14.56
C LEU A 68 -12.77 0.28 13.33
N TYR A 69 -11.58 -0.27 13.56
CA TYR A 69 -10.66 -0.71 12.52
C TYR A 69 -10.43 -2.22 12.65
N ILE A 70 -10.60 -2.93 11.53
CA ILE A 70 -10.34 -4.36 11.41
C ILE A 70 -9.41 -4.53 10.22
N SER A 71 -8.33 -5.30 10.38
CA SER A 71 -7.39 -5.57 9.30
C SER A 71 -6.96 -7.03 9.26
N THR A 72 -6.60 -7.48 8.07
CA THR A 72 -6.14 -8.84 7.77
C THR A 72 -5.39 -8.84 6.44
N ASN A 73 -4.51 -9.81 6.24
CA ASN A 73 -3.87 -10.09 4.95
C ASN A 73 -4.71 -11.03 4.06
N GLU A 74 -5.78 -11.61 4.61
CA GLU A 74 -6.67 -12.57 3.95
C GLU A 74 -8.11 -12.02 3.88
N GLU A 75 -8.63 -11.81 2.66
CA GLU A 75 -9.96 -11.23 2.39
C GLU A 75 -11.09 -12.00 3.08
N GLU A 76 -11.00 -13.34 3.01
CA GLU A 76 -11.98 -14.27 3.56
C GLU A 76 -12.16 -14.13 5.08
N LYS A 77 -11.15 -13.62 5.78
CA LYS A 77 -11.20 -13.43 7.24
C LYS A 77 -11.95 -12.17 7.65
N ILE A 78 -12.09 -11.17 6.78
CA ILE A 78 -12.71 -9.86 7.11
C ILE A 78 -14.08 -10.06 7.75
N LYS A 79 -14.93 -10.89 7.12
CA LYS A 79 -16.27 -11.18 7.62
C LYS A 79 -16.24 -11.74 9.04
N SER A 80 -15.47 -12.80 9.27
CA SER A 80 -15.41 -13.47 10.57
C SER A 80 -14.85 -12.57 11.68
N LEU A 81 -13.95 -11.65 11.32
CA LEU A 81 -13.41 -10.65 12.24
C LEU A 81 -14.45 -9.57 12.56
N ALA A 82 -15.17 -9.09 11.55
CA ALA A 82 -16.28 -8.15 11.73
C ALA A 82 -17.37 -8.73 12.63
N GLU A 83 -17.75 -10.00 12.43
CA GLU A 83 -18.73 -10.69 13.28
C GLU A 83 -18.27 -10.77 14.75
N LYS A 84 -16.99 -11.04 14.99
CA LYS A 84 -16.41 -11.07 16.35
C LYS A 84 -16.40 -9.69 17.01
N VAL A 85 -16.03 -8.65 16.27
CA VAL A 85 -15.94 -7.27 16.80
C VAL A 85 -17.33 -6.69 17.07
N LEU A 86 -18.27 -6.88 16.14
CA LEU A 86 -19.64 -6.40 16.27
C LEU A 86 -20.50 -7.30 17.18
N LYS A 87 -20.04 -8.52 17.46
CA LYS A 87 -20.79 -9.56 18.21
C LYS A 87 -22.15 -9.86 17.55
N ASP A 88 -22.19 -9.83 16.22
CA ASP A 88 -23.39 -10.05 15.41
C ASP A 88 -23.07 -10.92 14.19
N LYS A 89 -24.08 -11.62 13.67
CA LYS A 89 -23.97 -12.42 12.44
C LYS A 89 -24.24 -11.57 11.20
N ILE A 90 -23.27 -11.53 10.30
CA ILE A 90 -23.29 -10.66 9.14
C ILE A 90 -23.56 -11.50 7.88
N SER A 91 -24.44 -11.00 7.02
CA SER A 91 -24.68 -11.62 5.71
C SER A 91 -23.74 -11.04 4.67
N THR A 92 -23.33 -11.87 3.70
CA THR A 92 -22.70 -11.40 2.46
C THR A 92 -23.69 -11.38 1.29
N SER A 93 -24.98 -11.60 1.57
CA SER A 93 -26.07 -11.35 0.63
C SER A 93 -26.86 -10.12 1.10
N ALA A 94 -26.92 -9.11 0.24
CA ALA A 94 -27.83 -7.98 0.43
C ALA A 94 -28.87 -8.04 -0.69
N GLN A 95 -30.07 -8.55 -0.37
CA GLN A 95 -31.17 -8.66 -1.33
C GLN A 95 -31.48 -7.27 -1.91
N GLY A 96 -31.41 -7.12 -3.24
CA GLY A 96 -31.75 -5.87 -3.93
C GLY A 96 -30.68 -4.78 -3.89
N ALA A 97 -29.48 -5.03 -3.35
CA ALA A 97 -28.39 -4.08 -3.43
C ALA A 97 -27.77 -4.07 -4.84
N VAL A 98 -27.69 -2.89 -5.46
CA VAL A 98 -26.98 -2.67 -6.71
C VAL A 98 -25.52 -2.37 -6.39
N LEU A 99 -24.60 -3.03 -7.09
CA LEU A 99 -23.17 -2.76 -6.94
C LEU A 99 -22.85 -1.33 -7.42
N PRO A 100 -22.04 -0.57 -6.67
CA PRO A 100 -21.58 0.72 -7.13
C PRO A 100 -20.75 0.57 -8.41
N LYS A 101 -20.82 1.55 -9.29
CA LYS A 101 -19.95 1.61 -10.46
C LYS A 101 -18.50 1.72 -9.99
N ILE A 102 -17.64 0.87 -10.53
CA ILE A 102 -16.21 0.92 -10.24
C ILE A 102 -15.57 1.99 -11.13
N GLU A 103 -14.97 2.99 -10.52
CA GLU A 103 -14.11 3.94 -11.21
C GLU A 103 -12.68 3.39 -11.29
N GLU A 104 -12.04 3.49 -12.46
CA GLU A 104 -10.65 3.08 -12.63
C GLU A 104 -9.75 4.30 -12.74
N PHE A 105 -8.79 4.41 -11.83
CA PHE A 105 -7.78 5.45 -11.85
C PHE A 105 -6.44 4.86 -12.31
N ILE A 106 -6.07 5.19 -13.54
CA ILE A 106 -4.82 4.76 -14.16
C ILE A 106 -3.91 5.98 -14.32
N HIS A 107 -2.75 5.94 -13.69
CA HIS A 107 -1.73 6.96 -13.85
C HIS A 107 -0.85 6.61 -15.06
N PRO A 108 -0.74 7.49 -16.08
CA PRO A 108 0.03 7.19 -17.27
C PRO A 108 1.52 7.11 -16.94
N ILE A 109 2.11 5.93 -17.17
CA ILE A 109 3.55 5.69 -17.03
C ILE A 109 4.15 5.44 -18.41
N LYS A 110 5.26 6.11 -18.72
CA LYS A 110 5.96 5.95 -20.00
C LYS A 110 6.70 4.62 -20.10
N LEU A 111 7.29 4.20 -18.97
CA LEU A 111 8.09 3.00 -18.85
C LEU A 111 7.90 2.43 -17.45
N SER A 112 7.47 1.18 -17.34
CA SER A 112 7.29 0.58 -16.03
C SER A 112 8.64 0.19 -15.44
N PRO A 113 8.92 0.51 -14.16
CA PRO A 113 10.15 0.04 -13.50
C PRO A 113 10.27 -1.49 -13.48
N SER A 114 9.15 -2.21 -13.51
CA SER A 114 9.13 -3.68 -13.62
C SER A 114 9.65 -4.20 -14.96
N GLU A 115 9.67 -3.37 -16.00
CA GLU A 115 10.20 -3.72 -17.33
C GLU A 115 11.72 -3.47 -17.41
N ILE A 116 12.29 -2.71 -16.47
CA ILE A 116 13.72 -2.46 -16.40
C ILE A 116 14.43 -3.64 -15.73
N PRO A 117 15.43 -4.26 -16.38
CA PRO A 117 16.21 -5.35 -15.78
C PRO A 117 16.88 -4.93 -14.47
N LEU A 118 16.98 -5.86 -13.53
CA LEU A 118 17.64 -5.64 -12.25
C LEU A 118 19.10 -5.19 -12.43
N GLU A 119 19.80 -5.73 -13.42
CA GLU A 119 21.19 -5.37 -13.72
C GLU A 119 21.34 -3.87 -14.08
N GLU A 120 20.40 -3.31 -14.85
CA GLU A 120 20.42 -1.89 -15.20
C GLU A 120 20.24 -1.00 -13.95
N LYS A 121 19.35 -1.41 -13.03
CA LYS A 121 19.14 -0.72 -11.75
C LYS A 121 20.38 -0.77 -10.86
N ILE A 122 21.09 -1.90 -10.83
CA ILE A 122 22.36 -2.05 -10.10
C ILE A 122 23.46 -1.19 -10.75
N ASN A 123 23.53 -1.17 -12.09
CA ASN A 123 24.51 -0.38 -12.82
C ASN A 123 24.29 1.13 -12.61
N LEU A 124 23.04 1.59 -12.49
CA LEU A 124 22.73 2.96 -12.08
C LEU A 124 23.42 3.31 -10.75
N LEU A 125 23.27 2.48 -9.72
CA LEU A 125 23.88 2.71 -8.40
C LEU A 125 25.41 2.73 -8.48
N LYS A 126 26.02 1.74 -9.15
CA LYS A 126 27.48 1.67 -9.34
C LYS A 126 28.04 2.88 -10.06
N ASN A 127 27.39 3.31 -11.13
CA ASN A 127 27.83 4.45 -11.93
C ASN A 127 27.71 5.76 -11.14
N THR A 128 26.62 5.92 -10.35
CA THR A 128 26.46 7.04 -9.45
C THR A 128 27.56 7.09 -8.41
N GLU A 129 27.89 5.98 -7.74
CA GLU A 129 28.99 5.91 -6.76
C GLU A 129 30.32 6.38 -7.36
N ILE A 130 30.68 5.85 -8.53
CA ILE A 130 31.91 6.23 -9.24
C ILE A 130 31.92 7.74 -9.55
N SER A 131 30.77 8.29 -9.91
CA SER A 131 30.64 9.70 -10.29
C SER A 131 30.77 10.61 -9.07
N VAL A 132 30.12 10.24 -7.96
CA VAL A 132 30.16 10.98 -6.70
C VAL A 132 31.59 11.04 -6.15
N ARG A 133 32.30 9.90 -6.08
CA ARG A 133 33.67 9.88 -5.55
C ARG A 133 34.68 10.66 -6.37
N LYS A 134 34.42 10.88 -7.67
CA LYS A 134 35.26 11.75 -8.51
C LYS A 134 35.11 13.23 -8.18
N MET A 135 34.08 13.63 -7.43
CA MET A 135 33.82 15.04 -7.12
C MET A 135 34.75 15.59 -6.04
N SER A 136 35.21 14.76 -5.09
CA SER A 136 36.15 15.18 -4.04
C SER A 136 36.83 13.96 -3.40
N ASN A 137 38.12 14.12 -3.08
CA ASN A 137 38.89 13.14 -2.31
C ASN A 137 38.49 13.10 -0.82
N GLU A 138 37.71 14.06 -0.35
CA GLU A 138 37.22 14.12 1.04
C GLU A 138 36.01 13.23 1.28
N ILE A 139 35.39 12.69 0.22
CA ILE A 139 34.24 11.79 0.33
C ILE A 139 34.68 10.48 0.96
N ALA A 140 34.31 10.29 2.22
CA ALA A 140 34.61 9.10 3.00
C ALA A 140 33.62 7.98 2.69
N GLN A 141 32.32 8.29 2.75
CA GLN A 141 31.24 7.32 2.56
C GLN A 141 30.19 7.84 1.58
N VAL A 142 29.59 6.89 0.87
CA VAL A 142 28.46 7.13 -0.03
C VAL A 142 27.52 5.96 0.16
N SER A 143 26.27 6.27 0.47
CA SER A 143 25.17 5.34 0.55
C SER A 143 24.16 5.72 -0.52
N LEU A 144 23.74 4.76 -1.33
CA LEU A 144 22.74 4.97 -2.38
C LEU A 144 21.58 4.01 -2.16
N HIS A 145 20.38 4.49 -2.43
CA HIS A 145 19.18 3.67 -2.39
C HIS A 145 18.35 3.90 -3.65
N TYR A 146 18.06 2.79 -4.33
CA TYR A 146 17.00 2.72 -5.32
C TYR A 146 15.84 1.94 -4.71
N GLY A 147 14.65 2.55 -4.71
CA GLY A 147 13.42 1.88 -4.32
C GLY A 147 12.36 2.04 -5.39
N GLU A 148 11.62 0.97 -5.65
CA GLU A 148 10.40 1.03 -6.46
C GLU A 148 9.26 0.32 -5.74
N LYS A 149 8.05 0.83 -5.94
CA LYS A 149 6.84 0.26 -5.37
C LYS A 149 5.69 0.36 -6.35
N LYS A 150 5.07 -0.77 -6.64
CA LYS A 150 3.79 -0.86 -7.34
C LYS A 150 2.71 -1.16 -6.31
N LYS A 151 1.67 -0.31 -6.28
CA LYS A 151 0.56 -0.40 -5.33
C LYS A 151 -0.75 -0.44 -6.09
N LYS A 152 -1.46 -1.57 -6.04
CA LYS A 152 -2.85 -1.68 -6.50
C LYS A 152 -3.77 -1.50 -5.31
N ILE A 153 -4.75 -0.64 -5.47
CA ILE A 153 -5.75 -0.30 -4.46
C ILE A 153 -7.11 -0.71 -5.03
N SER A 154 -7.94 -1.30 -4.18
CA SER A 154 -9.39 -1.27 -4.40
C SER A 154 -10.07 -0.74 -3.15
N PHE A 155 -11.13 0.01 -3.36
CA PHE A 155 -11.89 0.67 -2.32
C PHE A 155 -13.38 0.57 -2.62
N VAL A 156 -14.18 0.33 -1.59
CA VAL A 156 -15.64 0.46 -1.67
C VAL A 156 -16.19 0.93 -0.34
N ASN A 157 -17.21 1.78 -0.36
CA ASN A 157 -17.90 2.23 0.85
C ASN A 157 -19.43 2.12 0.75
N THR A 158 -20.10 2.44 1.84
CA THR A 158 -21.56 2.43 1.97
C THR A 158 -22.26 3.61 1.31
N GLU A 159 -21.52 4.61 0.86
CA GLU A 159 -22.01 5.78 0.09
C GLU A 159 -21.91 5.55 -1.42
N GLU A 160 -21.76 4.28 -1.84
CA GLU A 160 -21.72 3.85 -3.24
C GLU A 160 -20.51 4.39 -4.02
N VAL A 161 -19.45 4.81 -3.31
CA VAL A 161 -18.16 5.12 -3.90
C VAL A 161 -17.37 3.82 -4.02
N SER A 162 -16.91 3.51 -5.22
CA SER A 162 -16.07 2.35 -5.50
C SER A 162 -15.02 2.69 -6.54
N TYR A 163 -13.77 2.34 -6.28
CA TYR A 163 -12.71 2.55 -7.24
C TYR A 163 -11.60 1.51 -7.14
N ILE A 164 -10.88 1.37 -8.25
CA ILE A 164 -9.57 0.72 -8.31
C ILE A 164 -8.54 1.73 -8.77
N GLU A 165 -7.33 1.63 -8.23
CA GLU A 165 -6.24 2.52 -8.59
C GLU A 165 -4.92 1.77 -8.61
N GLU A 166 -4.07 2.06 -9.59
CA GLU A 166 -2.70 1.56 -9.63
C GLU A 166 -1.71 2.73 -9.53
N ARG A 167 -0.88 2.71 -8.48
CA ARG A 167 0.15 3.72 -8.24
C ARG A 167 1.54 3.12 -8.37
N GLN A 168 2.41 3.80 -9.12
CA GLN A 168 3.82 3.47 -9.22
C GLN A 168 4.65 4.55 -8.51
N TYR A 169 5.58 4.11 -7.67
CA TYR A 169 6.52 4.98 -6.97
C TYR A 169 7.95 4.54 -7.30
N ILE A 170 8.83 5.53 -7.44
CA ILE A 170 10.28 5.34 -7.54
C ILE A 170 10.91 6.33 -6.57
N ILE A 171 11.90 5.88 -5.83
CA ILE A 171 12.79 6.71 -5.03
C ILE A 171 14.22 6.40 -5.43
N PHE A 172 15.01 7.45 -5.61
CA PHE A 172 16.46 7.36 -5.71
C PHE A 172 17.01 8.35 -4.68
N SER A 173 17.76 7.85 -3.72
CA SER A 173 18.39 8.68 -2.68
C SER A 173 19.88 8.40 -2.60
N LEU A 174 20.60 9.41 -2.14
CA LEU A 174 22.05 9.47 -2.08
C LEU A 174 22.42 10.24 -0.82
N ASP A 175 23.20 9.59 0.03
CA ASP A 175 23.74 10.15 1.26
C ASP A 175 25.26 10.10 1.17
N VAL A 176 25.93 11.21 1.46
CA VAL A 176 27.39 11.36 1.33
C VAL A 176 27.97 11.92 2.62
N VAL A 177 29.00 11.25 3.13
CA VAL A 177 29.78 11.72 4.27
C VAL A 177 31.14 12.15 3.76
N ALA A 178 31.50 13.40 4.01
CA ALA A 178 32.84 13.92 3.75
C ALA A 178 33.63 14.05 5.05
N LYS A 179 34.95 13.87 4.98
CA LYS A 179 35.87 14.03 6.10
C LYS A 179 37.07 14.88 5.65
N ARG A 180 37.35 15.93 6.41
CA ARG A 180 38.52 16.81 6.26
C ARG A 180 39.21 16.93 7.62
N GLY A 181 40.51 16.58 7.70
CA GLY A 181 41.29 16.59 8.94
C GLY A 181 41.26 15.27 9.74
N GLU A 182 42.07 15.18 10.80
CA GLU A 182 42.12 14.04 11.74
C GLU A 182 41.14 14.22 12.91
N MET A 183 40.70 13.11 13.50
CA MET A 183 39.84 13.07 14.72
C MET A 183 40.67 13.32 15.97
#